data_AF-A0A8B7RUC8-F1
#
_entry.id   AF-A0A8B7RUC8-F1
#
_cell.length_a   1.000
_cell.length_b   1.000
_cell.length_c   1.000
_cell.angle_alpha   90.00
_cell.angle_beta   90.00
_cell.angle_gamma   90.00
#
_symmetry.space_group_name_H-M   'P 1'
#
loop_
_entity.id
_entity.type
_entity.pdbx_description
1 polymer ?
#
loop_
_entity_poly.entity_id
_entity_poly.type
_entity_poly.pdbx_seq_one_letter_code
_entity_poly.pdbx_strand_id
1 'polypeptide(L)'
;MDEENMTKSEEQQPLSLQKALQQCELVQNMIDLSISNLEGLRTKCATSNDLTQKEIRTLESKLVKYFSRQLSCKKKVALQERNAELDGFPQLRHWFRIVDVRKEVLEEITPGQLSLEDLLEMTDEQVCETVEKYGANREECARLNASLSCLRNVHMS
;
A
#
# COMPACT_ATOMS: atom_id res chain seq x y z
N MET A 1 -31.36 -0.60 18.81
CA MET A 1 -30.67 0.71 18.73
C MET A 1 -29.29 0.34 18.25
N ASP A 2 -29.15 0.40 16.94
CA ASP A 2 -28.31 -0.54 16.20
C ASP A 2 -26.91 0.04 16.04
N GLU A 3 -25.90 -0.70 16.48
CA GLU A 3 -24.47 -0.35 16.41
C GLU A 3 -23.95 -0.17 14.97
N GLU A 4 -24.74 -0.55 13.96
CA GLU A 4 -24.38 -0.43 12.54
C GLU A 4 -24.49 0.99 11.97
N ASN A 5 -25.06 1.95 12.70
CA ASN A 5 -25.27 3.31 12.17
C ASN A 5 -24.14 4.31 12.51
N MET A 6 -23.12 3.91 13.29
CA MET A 6 -22.01 4.81 13.66
C MET A 6 -20.87 4.87 12.65
N THR A 7 -20.69 3.87 11.78
CA THR A 7 -19.53 3.82 10.87
C THR A 7 -19.77 4.51 9.52
N LYS A 8 -21.03 4.73 9.13
CA LYS A 8 -21.34 5.31 7.81
C LYS A 8 -21.23 6.84 7.75
N SER A 9 -21.17 7.51 8.89
CA SER A 9 -21.14 8.98 8.97
C SER A 9 -19.73 9.59 8.88
N GLU A 10 -18.67 8.79 9.04
CA GLU A 10 -17.27 9.26 9.02
C GLU A 10 -16.61 9.22 7.64
N GLU A 11 -17.28 8.66 6.63
CA GLU A 11 -16.68 8.44 5.30
C GLU A 11 -16.63 9.69 4.42
N GLN A 12 -17.35 10.77 4.76
CA GLN A 12 -17.49 11.94 3.87
C GLN A 12 -17.08 13.30 4.49
N GLN A 13 -16.60 13.33 5.73
CA GLN A 13 -16.12 14.60 6.29
C GLN A 13 -14.72 14.95 5.78
N PRO A 14 -14.50 16.20 5.32
CA PRO A 14 -13.18 16.69 4.97
C PRO A 14 -12.28 16.64 6.21
N LEU A 15 -11.07 16.11 6.01
CA LEU A 15 -10.06 16.01 7.06
C LEU A 15 -9.08 17.18 6.89
N SER A 16 -8.69 17.84 7.98
CA SER A 16 -7.64 18.86 7.90
C SER A 16 -6.29 18.20 7.59
N LEU A 17 -5.40 18.93 6.87
CA LEU A 17 -4.05 18.47 6.55
C LEU A 17 -3.33 17.90 7.78
N GLN A 18 -3.33 18.63 8.90
CA GLN A 18 -2.63 18.20 10.13
C GLN A 18 -3.16 16.87 10.68
N LYS A 19 -4.48 16.66 10.69
CA LYS A 19 -5.07 15.40 11.14
C LYS A 19 -4.74 14.26 10.17
N ALA A 20 -4.71 14.53 8.87
CA ALA A 20 -4.35 13.55 7.85
C ALA A 20 -2.90 13.09 8.00
N LEU A 21 -1.97 14.03 8.20
CA LEU A 21 -0.55 13.73 8.43
C LEU A 21 -0.36 12.86 9.67
N GLN A 22 -0.93 13.26 10.81
CA GLN A 22 -0.87 12.48 12.04
C GLN A 22 -1.42 11.06 11.85
N GLN A 23 -2.53 10.90 11.15
CA GLN A 23 -3.08 9.57 10.86
C GLN A 23 -2.18 8.78 9.92
N CYS A 24 -1.63 9.40 8.87
CA CYS A 24 -0.73 8.72 7.93
C CYS A 24 0.56 8.28 8.60
N GLU A 25 1.15 9.10 9.46
CA GLU A 25 2.36 8.77 10.24
C GLU A 25 2.13 7.62 11.22
N LEU A 26 1.03 7.65 11.98
CA LEU A 26 0.66 6.56 12.89
C LEU A 26 0.50 5.24 12.13
N VAL A 27 -0.15 5.29 10.96
CA VAL A 27 -0.29 4.12 10.09
C VAL A 27 1.05 3.71 9.48
N GLN A 28 1.92 4.66 9.13
CA GLN A 28 3.25 4.39 8.57
C GLN A 28 4.12 3.62 9.56
N ASN A 29 4.14 4.01 10.83
CA ASN A 29 4.86 3.27 11.87
C ASN A 29 4.40 1.81 11.97
N MET A 30 3.09 1.57 11.79
CA MET A 30 2.54 0.22 11.78
C MET A 30 2.91 -0.56 10.50
N ILE A 31 3.01 0.13 9.36
CA ILE A 31 3.50 -0.44 8.10
C ILE A 31 4.97 -0.87 8.27
N ASP A 32 5.83 0.02 8.77
CA ASP A 32 7.27 -0.23 8.89
C ASP A 32 7.56 -1.45 9.78
N LEU A 33 6.90 -1.52 10.94
CA LEU A 33 7.00 -2.67 11.84
C LEU A 33 6.48 -3.96 11.18
N SER A 34 5.35 -3.88 10.48
CA SER A 34 4.73 -5.05 9.85
C SER A 34 5.55 -5.56 8.67
N ILE A 35 6.19 -4.69 7.90
CA ILE A 35 7.13 -5.06 6.81
C ILE A 35 8.37 -5.75 7.38
N SER A 36 8.96 -5.20 8.44
CA SER A 36 10.11 -5.82 9.11
C SER A 36 9.80 -7.24 9.59
N ASN A 37 8.61 -7.44 10.18
CA ASN A 37 8.14 -8.77 10.59
C ASN A 37 7.91 -9.70 9.39
N LEU A 38 7.30 -9.20 8.31
CA LEU A 38 7.02 -9.96 7.09
C LEU A 38 8.32 -10.46 6.44
N GLU A 39 9.33 -9.58 6.30
CA GLU A 39 10.65 -9.93 5.77
C GLU A 39 11.37 -10.92 6.69
N GLY A 40 11.24 -10.75 8.01
CA GLY A 40 11.74 -11.71 8.99
C GLY A 40 11.15 -13.11 8.80
N LEU A 41 9.84 -13.23 8.61
CA LEU A 41 9.17 -14.51 8.37
C LEU A 41 9.62 -15.14 7.03
N ARG A 42 9.78 -14.34 5.97
CA ARG A 42 10.21 -14.82 4.66
C ARG A 42 11.65 -15.32 4.64
N THR A 43 12.54 -14.72 5.45
CA THR A 43 13.98 -15.02 5.44
C THR A 43 14.43 -15.99 6.53
N LYS A 44 13.81 -15.96 7.71
CA LYS A 44 14.28 -16.70 8.90
C LYS A 44 13.46 -17.95 9.21
N CYS A 45 12.24 -18.07 8.66
CA CYS A 45 11.36 -19.20 8.92
C CYS A 45 11.24 -20.10 7.69
N ALA A 46 10.93 -21.38 7.91
CA ALA A 46 10.62 -22.30 6.82
C ALA A 46 9.28 -21.87 6.19
N THR A 47 9.34 -21.16 5.07
CA THR A 47 8.15 -20.68 4.35
C THR A 47 7.28 -21.83 3.81
N SER A 48 7.76 -23.07 3.79
CA SER A 48 6.93 -24.24 3.47
C SER A 48 6.03 -24.70 4.63
N ASN A 49 6.16 -24.10 5.82
CA ASN A 49 5.30 -24.41 6.97
C ASN A 49 3.96 -23.66 6.85
N ASP A 50 2.85 -24.38 6.96
CA ASP A 50 1.50 -23.85 6.87
C ASP A 50 1.23 -22.71 7.87
N LEU A 51 1.77 -22.82 9.08
CA LEU A 51 1.62 -21.76 10.09
C LEU A 51 2.31 -20.48 9.65
N THR A 52 3.56 -20.57 9.17
CA THR A 52 4.32 -19.41 8.66
C THR A 52 3.61 -18.78 7.45
N GLN A 53 3.08 -19.59 6.53
CA GLN A 53 2.29 -19.08 5.40
C GLN A 53 1.01 -18.37 5.83
N LYS A 54 0.32 -18.89 6.84
CA LYS A 54 -0.86 -18.24 7.41
C LYS A 54 -0.52 -16.90 8.04
N GLU A 55 0.60 -16.80 8.76
CA GLU A 55 1.07 -15.55 9.36
C GLU A 55 1.47 -14.53 8.30
N ILE A 56 2.20 -14.94 7.26
CA ILE A 56 2.56 -14.11 6.10
C ILE A 56 1.28 -13.51 5.47
N ARG A 57 0.30 -14.34 5.11
CA ARG A 57 -0.97 -13.89 4.51
C ARG A 57 -1.75 -12.95 5.43
N THR A 58 -1.69 -13.18 6.74
CA THR A 58 -2.34 -12.32 7.74
C THR A 58 -1.70 -10.94 7.79
N LEU A 59 -0.36 -10.87 7.78
CA LEU A 59 0.37 -9.61 7.74
C LEU A 59 0.16 -8.87 6.42
N GLU A 60 0.20 -9.56 5.28
CA GLU A 60 -0.07 -8.97 3.97
C GLU A 60 -1.48 -8.36 3.93
N SER A 61 -2.50 -9.09 4.39
CA SER A 61 -3.89 -8.58 4.47
C SER A 61 -4.01 -7.35 5.38
N LYS A 62 -3.25 -7.31 6.48
CA LYS A 62 -3.21 -6.17 7.40
C LYS A 62 -2.54 -4.96 6.75
N LEU A 63 -1.46 -5.17 6.00
CA LEU A 63 -0.75 -4.14 5.27
C LEU A 63 -1.61 -3.52 4.17
N VAL A 64 -2.36 -4.33 3.39
CA VAL A 64 -3.33 -3.81 2.40
C VAL A 64 -4.30 -2.81 3.04
N LYS A 65 -4.82 -3.11 4.24
CA LYS A 65 -5.72 -2.21 4.97
C LYS A 65 -5.04 -0.91 5.41
N TYR A 66 -3.76 -0.97 5.79
CA TYR A 66 -2.99 0.23 6.16
C TYR A 66 -2.73 1.16 4.97
N PHE A 67 -2.37 0.59 3.82
CA PHE A 67 -2.22 1.36 2.58
C PHE A 67 -3.54 2.00 2.15
N SER A 68 -4.64 1.22 2.16
CA SER A 68 -5.99 1.77 1.89
C SER A 68 -6.34 2.91 2.85
N ARG A 69 -6.01 2.78 4.15
CA ARG A 69 -6.25 3.84 5.13
C ARG A 69 -5.46 5.11 4.82
N GLN A 70 -4.18 5.02 4.45
CA GLN A 70 -3.38 6.19 4.06
C GLN A 70 -3.96 6.87 2.81
N LEU A 71 -4.30 6.10 1.78
CA LEU A 71 -4.94 6.61 0.56
C LEU A 71 -6.25 7.34 0.87
N SER A 72 -7.11 6.74 1.71
CA SER A 72 -8.37 7.34 2.14
C SER A 72 -8.17 8.61 2.97
N CYS A 73 -7.17 8.63 3.87
CA CYS A 73 -6.85 9.84 4.65
C CYS A 73 -6.40 10.99 3.74
N LYS A 74 -5.51 10.71 2.78
CA LYS A 74 -5.05 11.69 1.78
C LYS A 74 -6.21 12.19 0.92
N LYS A 75 -7.09 11.30 0.47
CA LYS A 75 -8.28 11.65 -0.34
C LYS A 75 -9.23 12.61 0.37
N LYS A 76 -9.38 12.51 1.70
CA LYS A 76 -10.24 13.39 2.51
C LYS A 76 -9.69 14.81 2.69
N VAL A 77 -8.43 15.06 2.37
CA VAL A 77 -7.84 16.42 2.36
C VAL A 77 -8.06 17.04 0.99
N ALA A 78 -8.54 18.29 0.95
CA ALA A 78 -8.77 19.00 -0.29
C ALA A 78 -7.45 19.23 -1.05
N LEU A 79 -7.48 19.13 -2.39
CA LEU A 79 -6.26 19.14 -3.22
C LEU A 79 -5.38 20.38 -2.98
N GLN A 80 -5.99 21.55 -2.82
CA GLN A 80 -5.28 22.82 -2.57
C GLN A 80 -4.62 22.91 -1.18
N GLU A 81 -4.99 22.03 -0.25
CA GLU A 81 -4.44 21.97 1.10
C GLU A 81 -3.37 20.88 1.26
N ARG A 82 -3.15 20.05 0.24
CA ARG A 82 -2.13 18.98 0.30
C ARG A 82 -0.74 19.58 0.17
N ASN A 83 0.21 18.99 0.88
CA ASN A 83 1.63 19.34 0.81
C ASN A 83 2.46 18.11 0.39
N ALA A 84 3.75 18.33 0.10
CA ALA A 84 4.66 17.27 -0.31
C ALA A 84 4.79 16.12 0.70
N GLU A 85 4.58 16.39 1.99
CA GLU A 85 4.62 15.38 3.04
C GLU A 85 3.43 14.43 2.96
N LEU A 86 2.20 14.97 2.86
CA LEU A 86 1.01 14.16 2.67
C LEU A 86 1.04 13.43 1.33
N ASP A 87 1.59 14.09 0.29
CA ASP A 87 1.73 13.49 -1.03
C ASP A 87 2.74 12.34 -1.07
N GLY A 88 3.66 12.28 -0.11
CA GLY A 88 4.58 11.16 0.08
C GLY A 88 3.92 9.87 0.60
N PHE A 89 2.65 9.93 1.03
CA PHE A 89 1.88 8.76 1.44
C PHE A 89 0.89 8.32 0.35
N PRO A 90 0.64 7.00 0.22
CA PRO A 90 1.44 5.91 0.78
C PRO A 90 2.79 5.77 0.06
N GLN A 91 3.80 5.21 0.73
CA GLN A 91 5.12 5.05 0.14
C GLN A 91 5.17 3.85 -0.82
N LEU A 92 5.30 4.09 -2.13
CA LEU A 92 5.36 3.04 -3.15
C LEU A 92 6.45 1.98 -2.88
N ARG A 93 7.63 2.42 -2.40
CA ARG A 93 8.74 1.50 -2.06
C ARG A 93 8.34 0.46 -1.02
N HIS A 94 7.51 0.84 -0.05
CA HIS A 94 6.99 -0.10 0.94
C HIS A 94 6.02 -1.10 0.33
N TRP A 95 5.17 -0.67 -0.61
CA TRP A 95 4.29 -1.58 -1.34
C TRP A 95 5.08 -2.64 -2.10
N PHE A 96 6.14 -2.24 -2.81
CA PHE A 96 7.01 -3.14 -3.56
C PHE A 96 7.71 -4.18 -2.68
N ARG A 97 8.15 -3.79 -1.48
CA ARG A 97 8.70 -4.75 -0.50
C ARG A 97 7.66 -5.79 -0.06
N ILE A 98 6.41 -5.38 0.12
CA ILE A 98 5.32 -6.28 0.52
C ILE A 98 5.05 -7.31 -0.57
N VAL A 99 5.01 -6.89 -1.83
CA VAL A 99 4.74 -7.80 -2.98
C VAL A 99 5.96 -8.59 -3.46
N ASP A 100 7.09 -8.44 -2.74
CA ASP A 100 8.35 -9.13 -3.03
C ASP A 100 8.88 -8.79 -4.43
N VAL A 101 8.88 -7.50 -4.77
CA VAL A 101 9.61 -6.96 -5.92
C VAL A 101 11.06 -6.72 -5.50
N ARG A 102 12.00 -7.11 -6.34
CA ARG A 102 13.43 -7.06 -6.01
C ARG A 102 13.95 -5.63 -5.94
N LYS A 103 14.96 -5.44 -5.10
CA LYS A 103 15.55 -4.12 -4.79
C LYS A 103 16.07 -3.38 -6.01
N GLU A 104 16.57 -4.09 -7.01
CA GLU A 104 17.09 -3.47 -8.23
C GLU A 104 16.00 -2.67 -8.94
N VAL A 105 14.76 -3.19 -9.00
CA VAL A 105 13.61 -2.48 -9.58
C VAL A 105 13.22 -1.26 -8.73
N LEU A 106 13.30 -1.36 -7.40
CA LEU A 106 12.99 -0.24 -6.50
C LEU A 106 14.02 0.89 -6.63
N GLU A 107 15.29 0.56 -6.84
CA GLU A 107 16.38 1.52 -6.94
C GLU A 107 16.37 2.30 -8.25
N GLU A 108 15.89 1.69 -9.35
CA GLU A 108 15.70 2.36 -10.64
C GLU A 108 14.58 3.41 -10.63
N ILE A 109 13.59 3.28 -9.74
CA ILE A 109 12.50 4.25 -9.62
C ILE A 109 12.96 5.40 -8.73
N THR A 110 13.16 6.58 -9.31
CA THR A 110 13.49 7.79 -8.52
C THR A 110 12.25 8.34 -7.81
N PRO A 111 12.40 8.97 -6.62
CA PRO A 111 11.27 9.56 -5.92
C PRO A 111 10.50 10.56 -6.79
N GLY A 112 9.17 10.39 -6.87
CA GLY A 112 8.28 11.26 -7.65
C GLY A 112 8.06 10.87 -9.11
N GLN A 113 8.79 9.87 -9.65
CA GLN A 113 8.53 9.36 -11.01
C GLN A 113 7.29 8.48 -11.11
N LEU A 114 6.96 7.78 -10.03
CA LEU A 114 5.85 6.84 -9.97
C LEU A 114 5.31 6.81 -8.54
N SER A 115 4.00 6.90 -8.40
CA SER A 115 3.27 6.74 -7.15
C SER A 115 2.44 5.46 -7.14
N LEU A 116 1.93 5.07 -5.97
CA LEU A 116 1.01 3.93 -5.89
C LEU A 116 -0.34 4.28 -6.52
N GLU A 117 -0.76 5.54 -6.39
CA GLU A 117 -1.98 6.07 -7.01
C GLU A 117 -1.93 5.94 -8.54
N ASP A 118 -0.81 6.29 -9.17
CA ASP A 118 -0.64 6.12 -10.62
C ASP A 118 -0.87 4.66 -11.05
N LEU A 119 -0.28 3.70 -10.31
CA LEU A 119 -0.47 2.27 -10.59
C LEU A 119 -1.90 1.79 -10.35
N LEU A 120 -2.61 2.38 -9.40
CA LEU A 120 -4.01 2.04 -9.12
C LEU A 120 -4.95 2.48 -10.24
N GLU A 121 -4.60 3.55 -10.97
CA GLU A 121 -5.36 4.06 -12.12
C GLU A 121 -5.07 3.32 -13.45
N MET A 122 -3.95 2.58 -13.52
CA MET A 122 -3.54 1.80 -14.70
C MET A 122 -4.32 0.49 -14.87
N THR A 123 -4.43 0.00 -16.10
CA THR A 123 -4.80 -1.40 -16.37
C THR A 123 -3.67 -2.35 -16.01
N ASP A 124 -3.96 -3.65 -15.89
CA ASP A 124 -2.94 -4.65 -15.55
C ASP A 124 -1.81 -4.70 -16.60
N GLU A 125 -2.12 -4.50 -17.89
CA GLU A 125 -1.13 -4.39 -18.96
C GLU A 125 -0.25 -3.14 -18.79
N GLN A 126 -0.86 -2.00 -18.49
CA GLN A 126 -0.13 -0.74 -18.29
C GLN A 126 0.80 -0.79 -17.05
N VAL A 127 0.37 -1.48 -15.99
CA VAL A 127 1.24 -1.73 -14.83
C VAL A 127 2.46 -2.53 -15.25
N CYS A 128 2.28 -3.65 -15.96
CA CYS A 128 3.39 -4.48 -16.47
C CYS A 128 4.37 -3.64 -17.30
N GLU A 129 3.87 -2.96 -18.33
CA GLU A 129 4.69 -2.11 -19.22
C GLU A 129 5.43 -1.02 -18.44
N THR A 130 4.84 -0.49 -17.38
CA THR A 130 5.46 0.55 -16.55
C THR A 130 6.58 -0.03 -15.69
N VAL A 131 6.35 -1.14 -14.99
CA VAL A 131 7.38 -1.70 -14.09
C VAL A 131 8.49 -2.46 -14.82
N GLU A 132 8.20 -2.99 -16.02
CA GLU A 132 9.21 -3.61 -16.89
C GLU A 132 10.26 -2.60 -17.36
N LYS A 133 9.90 -1.32 -17.55
CA LYS A 133 10.85 -0.24 -17.85
C LYS A 133 11.91 -0.05 -16.76
N TYR A 134 11.59 -0.45 -15.53
CA TYR A 134 12.49 -0.44 -14.37
C TYR A 134 13.10 -1.81 -14.07
N GLY A 135 12.94 -2.80 -14.97
CA GLY A 135 13.57 -4.12 -14.86
C GLY A 135 12.78 -5.18 -14.09
N ALA A 136 11.49 -4.96 -13.81
CA ALA A 136 10.62 -5.99 -13.25
C ALA A 136 10.44 -7.16 -14.23
N ASN A 137 10.44 -8.38 -13.71
CA ASN A 137 10.14 -9.57 -14.49
C ASN A 137 8.64 -9.92 -14.47
N ARG A 138 8.24 -10.91 -15.28
CA ARG A 138 6.84 -11.33 -15.42
C ARG A 138 6.19 -11.79 -14.10
N GLU A 139 6.95 -12.45 -13.23
CA GLU A 139 6.43 -12.91 -11.94
C GLU A 139 6.21 -11.74 -10.98
N GLU A 140 7.13 -10.78 -10.95
CA GLU A 140 7.00 -9.53 -10.20
C GLU A 140 5.77 -8.74 -10.67
N CYS A 141 5.57 -8.64 -11.98
CA CYS A 141 4.39 -8.02 -12.58
C CYS A 141 3.09 -8.73 -12.17
N ALA A 142 3.06 -10.06 -12.23
CA ALA A 142 1.88 -10.84 -11.86
C ALA A 142 1.52 -10.68 -10.38
N ARG A 143 2.52 -10.73 -9.47
CA ARG A 143 2.31 -10.49 -8.04
C ARG A 143 1.81 -9.07 -7.77
N LEU A 144 2.43 -8.08 -8.42
CA LEU A 144 2.04 -6.69 -8.28
C LEU A 144 0.58 -6.46 -8.74
N ASN A 145 0.19 -6.93 -9.93
CA ASN A 145 -1.19 -6.80 -10.43
C ASN A 145 -2.22 -7.49 -9.54
N ALA A 146 -1.92 -8.70 -9.05
CA ALA A 146 -2.80 -9.40 -8.12
C ALA A 146 -3.00 -8.59 -6.82
N SER A 147 -1.92 -8.02 -6.27
CA SER A 147 -1.99 -7.18 -5.07
C SER A 147 -2.73 -5.86 -5.30
N LEU A 148 -2.53 -5.23 -6.48
CA LEU A 148 -3.19 -3.97 -6.84
C LEU A 148 -4.68 -4.19 -7.01
N SER A 149 -5.10 -5.32 -7.59
CA SER A 149 -6.51 -5.71 -7.67
C SER A 149 -7.14 -5.87 -6.29
N CYS A 150 -6.42 -6.49 -5.34
CA CYS A 150 -6.87 -6.58 -3.95
C CYS A 150 -7.00 -5.19 -3.30
N LEU A 151 -6.00 -4.32 -3.50
CA LEU A 151 -6.03 -2.97 -2.95
C LEU A 151 -7.14 -2.10 -3.56
N ARG A 152 -7.36 -2.16 -4.89
CA ARG A 152 -8.47 -1.49 -5.58
C ARG A 152 -9.81 -1.88 -4.95
N ASN A 153 -10.03 -3.17 -4.67
CA ASN A 153 -11.27 -3.64 -4.05
C ASN A 153 -11.46 -3.11 -2.62
N VAL A 154 -10.39 -2.91 -1.85
CA VAL A 154 -10.47 -2.43 -0.46
C VAL A 154 -10.51 -0.90 -0.37
N HIS A 155 -9.90 -0.19 -1.31
CA HIS A 155 -9.84 1.28 -1.34
C HIS A 155 -11.03 1.91 -2.06
N MET A 156 -11.60 1.22 -3.05
CA MET A 156 -12.76 1.71 -3.82
C MET A 156 -14.10 1.16 -3.32
N SER A 157 -14.09 0.27 -2.32
CA SER A 157 -15.30 -0.16 -1.59
C SER A 157 -15.67 0.86 -0.52
#